data_AF-A0A0V8T849-F1
#
_entry.id   AF-A0A0V8T849-F1
#
_cell.length_a   1.000
_cell.length_b   1.000
_cell.length_c   1.000
_cell.angle_alpha   90.00
_cell.angle_beta   90.00
_cell.angle_gamma   90.00
#
_symmetry.space_group_name_H-M   'P 1'
#
loop_
_entity.id
_entity.type
_entity.pdbx_description
1 polymer ?
#
loop_
_entity_poly.entity_id
_entity_poly.type
_entity_poly.pdbx_seq_one_letter_code
_entity_poly.pdbx_strand_id
1 'polypeptide(L)'
;MSASPSAVTTAADLRLIPPAAAAWCAALLVAHAPGTVPAAATLARWVLALVAAGALVAAVVAAGRAAAAGPAAPEHAPHVEEPQPSTTHDPPAAAERPRPTVRDVGDRLARLAVLAAAAAATVLVSGGVQLAAAAPRVVVEAADRGAVVEVVGRVGADARTVVTQGEPRESVTVAATAVRIGTTWVRVAAPVTVVGPAGLPPDALVRVRGTVAPAERAGRASVRLGVRDPPVVTERPRPVGGWAQGVRDGARAVAAPLRADVRGLLPAVTVGDTGAVPEDLTAAMRAAGLAHVTAVSGAHFAIVGALVLALAAAVRAPLVLRVAAAATAGALLLAVVGPQPSVVRAAVMGGVGLLGLVVRRRSVGPAALATAVVVLLVVDPWLAVDVGFALSVAATAGLVLLAQPLVETLAPLCGRDVAGLVAAPVAAQLGCLPVALAVWPTFGPWAVLANVAVVPAIAPATVLGLVAALLEGVWPAGAGLLGAVAGAACWWVATVARWVAGLPAAGLAWWPGPVGAVTAALVVVGATGLLRAGRR
;
A
#
# COMPACT_ATOMS: atom_id res chain seq x y z
N MET A 1 -15.93 11.82 42.34
CA MET A 1 -15.32 12.77 41.38
C MET A 1 -15.19 12.06 40.03
N SER A 2 -16.25 12.16 39.24
CA SER A 2 -16.39 11.59 37.90
C SER A 2 -15.84 12.57 36.87
N ALA A 3 -14.72 12.23 36.24
CA ALA A 3 -14.29 12.88 35.00
C ALA A 3 -14.90 12.11 33.84
N SER A 4 -15.95 12.65 33.24
CA SER A 4 -16.47 12.23 31.95
C SER A 4 -15.44 12.58 30.86
N PRO A 5 -14.99 11.63 30.03
CA PRO A 5 -14.16 11.95 28.88
C PRO A 5 -15.08 12.55 27.82
N SER A 6 -14.95 13.86 27.60
CA SER A 6 -15.59 14.57 26.50
C SER A 6 -15.21 13.92 25.17
N ALA A 7 -16.20 13.35 24.50
CA ALA A 7 -16.10 12.80 23.16
C ALA A 7 -15.86 13.95 22.16
N VAL A 8 -14.60 14.34 21.99
CA VAL A 8 -14.18 15.15 20.85
C VAL A 8 -14.18 14.21 19.64
N THR A 9 -15.28 14.22 18.89
CA THR A 9 -15.34 13.69 17.52
C THR A 9 -14.35 14.49 16.67
N THR A 10 -13.11 14.04 16.64
CA THR A 10 -12.08 14.59 15.76
C THR A 10 -12.54 14.33 14.33
N ALA A 11 -13.13 15.34 13.68
CA ALA A 11 -13.48 15.26 12.28
C ALA A 11 -12.22 14.85 11.49
N ALA A 12 -12.34 13.79 10.68
CA ALA A 12 -11.25 13.31 9.86
C ALA A 12 -10.74 14.46 8.97
N ASP A 13 -9.43 14.74 9.00
CA ASP A 13 -8.84 15.79 8.18
C ASP A 13 -8.69 15.29 6.73
N LEU A 14 -9.71 15.55 5.91
CA LEU A 14 -9.80 15.11 4.51
C LEU A 14 -9.10 16.07 3.54
N ARG A 15 -8.41 17.11 4.03
CA ARG A 15 -7.82 18.18 3.21
C ARG A 15 -6.76 17.68 2.23
N LEU A 16 -6.05 16.60 2.54
CA LEU A 16 -4.99 16.07 1.67
C LEU A 16 -5.47 15.04 0.64
N ILE A 17 -6.76 14.69 0.62
CA ILE A 17 -7.32 13.75 -0.37
C ILE A 17 -7.23 14.30 -1.80
N PRO A 18 -7.63 15.55 -2.11
CA PRO A 18 -7.56 16.06 -3.48
C PRO A 18 -6.13 16.07 -4.05
N PRO A 19 -5.09 16.49 -3.30
CA PRO A 19 -3.71 16.35 -3.77
C PRO A 19 -3.27 14.92 -4.06
N ALA A 20 -3.65 13.95 -3.21
CA ALA A 20 -3.32 12.54 -3.45
C ALA A 20 -4.03 11.99 -4.69
N ALA A 21 -5.30 12.38 -4.92
CA ALA A 21 -6.05 12.01 -6.13
C ALA A 21 -5.42 12.63 -7.39
N ALA A 22 -5.02 13.90 -7.33
CA ALA A 22 -4.35 14.58 -8.44
C ALA A 22 -3.00 13.93 -8.78
N ALA A 23 -2.21 13.57 -7.77
CA ALA A 23 -0.98 12.80 -7.92
C ALA A 23 -1.24 11.43 -8.57
N TRP A 24 -2.32 10.74 -8.20
CA TRP A 24 -2.70 9.45 -8.80
C TRP A 24 -3.08 9.60 -10.27
N CYS A 25 -3.90 10.59 -10.62
CA CYS A 25 -4.24 10.88 -12.01
C CYS A 25 -2.99 11.18 -12.84
N ALA A 26 -2.08 12.02 -12.31
CA ALA A 26 -0.78 12.30 -12.91
C ALA A 26 0.06 11.02 -13.12
N ALA A 27 0.07 10.11 -12.15
CA ALA A 27 0.80 8.86 -12.25
C ALA A 27 0.19 7.90 -13.28
N LEU A 28 -1.14 7.80 -13.38
CA LEU A 28 -1.83 7.02 -14.42
C LEU A 28 -1.48 7.52 -15.82
N LEU A 29 -1.41 8.83 -15.96
CA LEU A 29 -1.02 9.52 -17.19
C LEU A 29 0.43 9.18 -17.59
N VAL A 30 1.37 9.12 -16.65
CA VAL A 30 2.75 8.63 -16.88
C VAL A 30 2.75 7.14 -17.26
N ALA A 31 2.00 6.31 -16.53
CA ALA A 31 2.00 4.87 -16.71
C ALA A 31 1.43 4.44 -18.08
N HIS A 32 0.48 5.20 -18.62
CA HIS A 32 -0.12 4.98 -19.95
C HIS A 32 0.53 5.80 -21.06
N ALA A 33 1.61 6.53 -20.77
CA ALA A 33 2.30 7.31 -21.78
C ALA A 33 2.88 6.38 -22.87
N PRO A 34 2.51 6.57 -24.15
CA PRO A 34 3.04 5.73 -25.23
C PRO A 34 4.56 5.91 -25.32
N GLY A 35 5.30 4.79 -25.31
CA GLY A 35 6.77 4.77 -25.32
C GLY A 35 7.40 5.44 -26.55
N THR A 36 6.60 5.79 -27.56
CA THR A 36 7.00 6.37 -28.85
C THR A 36 7.16 7.89 -28.85
N VAL A 37 6.70 8.62 -27.82
CA VAL A 37 6.73 10.10 -27.81
C VAL A 37 8.01 10.64 -27.15
N PRO A 38 8.75 11.59 -27.76
CA PRO A 38 10.03 12.08 -27.23
C PRO A 38 9.84 12.61 -25.82
N ALA A 39 10.71 12.24 -24.87
CA ALA A 39 10.55 12.59 -23.47
C ALA A 39 10.31 14.10 -23.25
N ALA A 40 10.97 14.97 -24.02
CA ALA A 40 10.78 16.41 -23.99
C ALA A 40 9.38 16.86 -24.48
N ALA A 41 8.83 16.24 -25.52
CA ALA A 41 7.49 16.53 -26.03
C ALA A 41 6.39 16.03 -25.07
N THR A 42 6.63 14.88 -24.44
CA THR A 42 5.75 14.34 -23.40
C THR A 42 5.77 15.25 -22.18
N LEU A 43 6.95 15.67 -21.69
CA LEU A 43 7.10 16.61 -20.57
C LEU A 43 6.41 17.95 -20.86
N ALA A 44 6.57 18.49 -22.06
CA ALA A 44 5.93 19.75 -22.47
C ALA A 44 4.40 19.64 -22.47
N ARG A 45 3.84 18.53 -22.96
CA ARG A 45 2.38 18.27 -22.91
C ARG A 45 1.88 18.13 -21.48
N TRP A 46 2.65 17.49 -20.60
CA TRP A 46 2.30 17.35 -19.18
C TRP A 46 2.36 18.67 -18.42
N VAL A 47 3.39 19.50 -18.65
CA VAL A 47 3.49 20.85 -18.09
C VAL A 47 2.34 21.72 -18.60
N LEU A 48 2.00 21.66 -19.88
CA LEU A 48 0.89 22.41 -20.45
C LEU A 48 -0.46 21.96 -19.85
N ALA A 49 -0.66 20.65 -19.64
CA ALA A 49 -1.86 20.12 -19.01
C ALA A 49 -1.99 20.54 -17.54
N LEU A 50 -0.88 20.58 -16.79
CA LEU A 50 -0.84 21.09 -15.42
C LEU A 50 -1.13 22.58 -15.33
N VAL A 51 -0.54 23.37 -16.23
CA VAL A 51 -0.80 24.81 -16.31
C VAL A 51 -2.26 25.06 -16.67
N ALA A 52 -2.82 24.30 -17.62
CA ALA A 52 -4.22 24.39 -17.99
C ALA A 52 -5.17 23.97 -16.86
N ALA A 53 -4.87 22.89 -16.14
CA ALA A 53 -5.64 22.46 -14.97
C ALA A 53 -5.55 23.47 -13.82
N GLY A 54 -4.37 24.02 -13.57
CA GLY A 54 -4.16 25.09 -12.59
C GLY A 54 -4.93 26.36 -12.95
N ALA A 55 -4.92 26.75 -14.23
CA ALA A 55 -5.69 27.89 -14.75
C ALA A 55 -7.19 27.66 -14.64
N LEU A 56 -7.69 26.45 -14.95
CA LEU A 56 -9.11 26.10 -14.82
C LEU A 56 -9.56 26.18 -13.36
N VAL A 57 -8.78 25.64 -12.43
CA VAL A 57 -9.13 25.72 -11.00
C VAL A 57 -9.05 27.16 -10.49
N ALA A 58 -8.05 27.93 -10.92
CA ALA A 58 -7.98 29.36 -10.61
C ALA A 58 -9.19 30.13 -11.15
N ALA A 59 -9.65 29.81 -12.37
CA ALA A 59 -10.85 30.40 -12.97
C ALA A 59 -12.13 30.03 -12.19
N VAL A 60 -12.28 28.77 -11.75
CA VAL A 60 -13.41 28.34 -10.93
C VAL A 60 -13.40 29.04 -9.56
N VAL A 61 -12.23 29.20 -8.94
CA VAL A 61 -12.09 29.94 -7.68
C VAL A 61 -12.38 31.43 -7.88
N ALA A 62 -11.92 32.03 -8.97
CA ALA A 62 -12.22 33.42 -9.31
C ALA A 62 -13.71 33.64 -9.58
N ALA A 63 -14.36 32.74 -10.33
CA ALA A 63 -15.79 32.77 -10.57
C ALA A 63 -16.61 32.61 -9.28
N GLY A 64 -16.18 31.73 -8.37
CA GLY A 64 -16.80 31.59 -7.05
C GLY A 64 -16.65 32.84 -6.17
N ARG A 65 -15.50 33.53 -6.25
CA ARG A 65 -15.30 34.82 -5.57
C ARG A 65 -16.14 35.94 -6.17
N ALA A 66 -16.29 35.97 -7.50
CA ALA A 66 -17.14 36.94 -8.19
C ALA A 66 -18.62 36.74 -7.88
N ALA A 67 -19.09 35.49 -7.81
CA ALA A 67 -20.46 35.16 -7.42
C ALA A 67 -20.75 35.49 -5.93
N ALA A 68 -19.73 35.43 -5.07
CA ALA A 68 -19.84 35.81 -3.66
C ALA A 68 -19.85 37.33 -3.44
N ALA A 69 -19.37 38.11 -4.41
CA ALA A 69 -19.32 39.57 -4.38
C ALA A 69 -20.61 40.20 -4.94
N GLY A 70 -21.79 39.67 -4.56
CA GLY A 70 -23.10 40.11 -5.05
C GLY A 70 -23.27 41.64 -5.10
N PRO A 71 -24.19 42.14 -5.95
CA PRO A 71 -24.24 43.55 -6.33
C PRO A 71 -24.28 44.46 -5.10
N ALA A 72 -23.40 45.47 -5.08
CA ALA A 72 -23.29 46.43 -4.00
C ALA A 72 -24.67 47.05 -3.70
N ALA A 73 -25.19 46.80 -2.50
CA ALA A 73 -26.38 47.49 -2.02
C ALA A 73 -26.05 48.98 -1.80
N PRO A 74 -26.93 49.91 -2.17
CA PRO A 74 -26.68 51.34 -2.04
C PRO A 74 -26.59 51.77 -0.56
N GLU A 75 -25.78 52.79 -0.32
CA GLU A 75 -25.43 53.38 0.98
C GLU A 75 -26.61 53.64 1.91
N HIS A 76 -26.36 53.40 3.20
CA HIS A 76 -27.27 53.60 4.32
C HIS A 76 -27.83 55.04 4.40
N ALA A 77 -29.15 55.15 4.53
CA ALA A 77 -29.80 56.31 5.15
C ALA A 77 -29.65 56.25 6.68
N PRO A 78 -29.56 57.38 7.40
CA PRO A 78 -29.31 57.40 8.84
C PRO A 78 -30.53 56.90 9.63
N HIS A 79 -30.33 55.88 10.46
CA HIS A 79 -31.32 55.39 11.42
C HIS A 79 -31.42 56.34 12.61
N VAL A 80 -32.64 56.80 12.89
CA VAL A 80 -33.03 57.54 14.09
C VAL A 80 -33.02 56.56 15.28
N GLU A 81 -32.35 56.96 16.35
CA GLU A 81 -32.19 56.20 17.60
C GLU A 81 -33.42 56.43 18.50
N GLU A 82 -34.18 55.37 18.78
CA GLU A 82 -35.30 55.38 19.73
C GLU A 82 -34.90 54.54 20.96
N PRO A 83 -35.06 55.05 22.20
CA PRO A 83 -34.54 54.36 23.39
C PRO A 83 -35.52 53.27 23.88
N GLN A 84 -35.04 52.03 23.98
CA GLN A 84 -35.78 50.95 24.66
C GLN A 84 -35.37 50.82 26.15
N PRO A 85 -36.32 50.49 27.04
CA PRO A 85 -36.07 50.38 28.47
C PRO A 85 -35.51 49.01 28.86
N SER A 86 -34.75 49.01 29.95
CA SER A 86 -34.02 47.91 30.55
C SER A 86 -34.89 46.89 31.28
N THR A 87 -34.75 45.59 30.94
CA THR A 87 -34.87 44.37 31.78
C THR A 87 -34.30 43.22 30.93
N THR A 88 -33.60 42.16 31.35
CA THR A 88 -33.39 41.41 32.60
C THR A 88 -32.14 40.51 32.38
N HIS A 89 -31.55 39.98 33.45
CA HIS A 89 -30.41 39.03 33.45
C HIS A 89 -30.52 37.89 32.41
N ASP A 90 -29.55 37.81 31.50
CA ASP A 90 -29.25 36.61 30.69
C ASP A 90 -27.91 35.99 31.14
N PRO A 91 -27.78 34.65 31.21
CA PRO A 91 -26.51 33.96 31.48
C PRO A 91 -25.53 34.14 30.30
N PRO A 92 -24.21 34.00 30.48
CA PRO A 92 -23.25 34.28 29.43
C PRO A 92 -23.47 33.33 28.24
N ALA A 93 -23.89 33.91 27.12
CA ALA A 93 -24.02 33.21 25.85
C ALA A 93 -22.75 32.41 25.56
N ALA A 94 -22.91 31.10 25.37
CA ALA A 94 -21.85 30.24 24.88
C ALA A 94 -21.30 30.87 23.59
N ALA A 95 -20.03 31.27 23.59
CA ALA A 95 -19.38 31.91 22.46
C ALA A 95 -19.56 31.04 21.20
N GLU A 96 -20.52 31.42 20.35
CA GLU A 96 -20.72 30.79 19.04
C GLU A 96 -19.43 30.95 18.26
N ARG A 97 -18.80 29.84 17.89
CA ARG A 97 -17.63 29.86 17.03
C ARG A 97 -18.01 30.61 15.74
N PRO A 98 -17.25 31.65 15.33
CA PRO A 98 -17.61 32.44 14.15
C PRO A 98 -17.75 31.53 12.94
N ARG A 99 -18.91 31.61 12.26
CA ARG A 99 -19.16 30.85 11.03
C ARG A 99 -18.13 31.29 9.98
N PRO A 100 -17.46 30.34 9.29
CA PRO A 100 -16.44 30.69 8.32
C PRO A 100 -17.03 31.59 7.24
N THR A 101 -16.36 32.70 6.95
CA THR A 101 -16.80 33.63 5.90
C THR A 101 -16.62 32.99 4.52
N VAL A 102 -17.38 33.42 3.52
CA VAL A 102 -17.23 32.93 2.12
C VAL A 102 -15.80 33.14 1.61
N ARG A 103 -15.11 34.19 2.10
CA ARG A 103 -13.71 34.50 1.82
C ARG A 103 -12.74 33.44 2.39
N ASP A 104 -12.99 32.95 3.61
CA ASP A 104 -12.21 31.88 4.23
C ASP A 104 -12.34 30.54 3.50
N VAL A 105 -13.52 30.27 2.92
CA VAL A 105 -13.75 29.06 2.11
C VAL A 105 -12.99 29.16 0.79
N GLY A 106 -13.05 30.31 0.11
CA GLY A 106 -12.30 30.57 -1.12
C GLY A 106 -10.78 30.43 -0.95
N ASP A 107 -10.22 30.97 0.12
CA ASP A 107 -8.77 30.90 0.39
C ASP A 107 -8.29 29.49 0.78
N ARG A 108 -9.17 28.68 1.38
CA ARG A 108 -8.88 27.26 1.64
C ARG A 108 -8.91 26.46 0.35
N LEU A 109 -9.92 26.65 -0.50
CA LEU A 109 -10.02 25.97 -1.79
C LEU A 109 -8.84 26.32 -2.70
N ALA A 110 -8.43 27.59 -2.73
CA ALA A 110 -7.25 28.04 -3.47
C ALA A 110 -5.96 27.33 -3.00
N ARG A 111 -5.73 27.23 -1.68
CA ARG A 111 -4.56 26.53 -1.13
C ARG A 111 -4.56 25.04 -1.46
N LEU A 112 -5.72 24.40 -1.41
CA LEU A 112 -5.88 22.99 -1.77
C LEU A 112 -5.63 22.75 -3.27
N ALA A 113 -6.12 23.64 -4.12
CA ALA A 113 -5.87 23.61 -5.55
C ALA A 113 -4.38 23.71 -5.87
N VAL A 114 -3.67 24.67 -5.26
CA VAL A 114 -2.22 24.84 -5.44
C VAL A 114 -1.48 23.59 -4.99
N LEU A 115 -1.83 23.02 -3.84
CA LEU A 115 -1.20 21.80 -3.34
C LEU A 115 -1.46 20.60 -4.26
N ALA A 116 -2.67 20.47 -4.81
CA ALA A 116 -3.01 19.41 -5.74
C ALA A 116 -2.27 19.54 -7.07
N ALA A 117 -2.18 20.76 -7.61
CA ALA A 117 -1.38 21.04 -8.79
C ALA A 117 0.11 20.76 -8.56
N ALA A 118 0.67 21.14 -7.41
CA ALA A 118 2.05 20.86 -7.06
C ALA A 118 2.32 19.35 -6.94
N ALA A 119 1.42 18.60 -6.31
CA ALA A 119 1.54 17.15 -6.20
C ALA A 119 1.51 16.46 -7.57
N ALA A 120 0.53 16.82 -8.42
CA ALA A 120 0.44 16.32 -9.79
C ALA A 120 1.68 16.70 -10.63
N ALA A 121 2.17 17.94 -10.49
CA ALA A 121 3.36 18.41 -11.19
C ALA A 121 4.61 17.63 -10.81
N THR A 122 4.79 17.38 -9.51
CA THR A 122 5.94 16.63 -9.01
C THR A 122 5.95 15.20 -9.55
N VAL A 123 4.78 14.54 -9.58
CA VAL A 123 4.64 13.19 -10.15
C VAL A 123 4.92 13.20 -11.66
N LEU A 124 4.38 14.16 -12.41
CA LEU A 124 4.60 14.26 -13.86
C LEU A 124 6.06 14.53 -14.22
N VAL A 125 6.73 15.43 -13.49
CA VAL A 125 8.16 15.71 -13.67
C VAL A 125 8.99 14.47 -13.34
N SER A 126 8.75 13.82 -12.20
CA SER A 126 9.45 12.60 -11.83
C SER A 126 9.26 11.50 -12.87
N GLY A 127 8.00 11.22 -13.25
CA GLY A 127 7.67 10.21 -14.26
C GLY A 127 8.29 10.51 -15.62
N GLY A 128 8.31 11.79 -16.02
CA GLY A 128 8.99 12.23 -17.23
C GLY A 128 10.50 11.99 -17.21
N VAL A 129 11.17 12.32 -16.11
CA VAL A 129 12.61 12.03 -15.90
C VAL A 129 12.87 10.52 -15.95
N GLN A 130 12.02 9.73 -15.29
CA GLN A 130 12.18 8.28 -15.25
C GLN A 130 11.93 7.63 -16.63
N LEU A 131 10.93 8.09 -17.39
CA LEU A 131 10.69 7.66 -18.77
C LEU A 131 11.85 8.03 -19.69
N ALA A 132 12.43 9.23 -19.51
CA ALA A 132 13.61 9.66 -20.27
C ALA A 132 14.84 8.81 -19.96
N ALA A 133 15.07 8.51 -18.68
CA ALA A 133 16.23 7.77 -18.20
C ALA A 133 16.16 6.26 -18.53
N ALA A 134 14.95 5.68 -18.62
CA ALA A 134 14.79 4.24 -18.81
C ALA A 134 15.10 3.74 -20.22
N ALA A 135 15.26 4.63 -21.22
CA ALA A 135 15.45 4.30 -22.64
C ALA A 135 14.58 3.12 -23.15
N PRO A 136 13.29 3.03 -22.79
CA PRO A 136 12.49 1.82 -23.00
C PRO A 136 12.31 1.48 -24.49
N ARG A 137 12.41 2.46 -25.38
CA ARG A 137 12.27 2.27 -26.84
C ARG A 137 13.19 1.22 -27.41
N VAL A 138 14.48 1.31 -27.09
CA VAL A 138 15.48 0.42 -27.69
C VAL A 138 15.28 -1.02 -27.21
N VAL A 139 14.81 -1.19 -25.97
CA VAL A 139 14.51 -2.50 -25.39
C VAL A 139 13.18 -3.06 -25.89
N VAL A 140 12.15 -2.22 -26.03
CA VAL A 140 10.83 -2.60 -26.56
C VAL A 140 10.92 -2.96 -28.05
N GLU A 141 11.62 -2.17 -28.85
CA GLU A 141 11.87 -2.50 -30.27
C GLU A 141 12.66 -3.81 -30.42
N ALA A 142 13.62 -4.06 -29.52
CA ALA A 142 14.32 -5.34 -29.47
C ALA A 142 13.38 -6.49 -29.06
N ALA A 143 12.39 -6.23 -28.20
CA ALA A 143 11.38 -7.20 -27.78
C ALA A 143 10.42 -7.56 -28.91
N ASP A 144 9.93 -6.55 -29.63
CA ASP A 144 9.04 -6.75 -30.79
C ASP A 144 9.72 -7.56 -31.89
N ARG A 145 11.05 -7.44 -32.02
CA ARG A 145 11.86 -8.23 -32.97
C ARG A 145 12.30 -9.58 -32.43
N GLY A 146 11.98 -9.93 -31.18
CA GLY A 146 12.46 -11.17 -30.54
C GLY A 146 13.99 -11.28 -30.46
N ALA A 147 14.68 -10.14 -30.28
CA ALA A 147 16.13 -10.10 -30.33
C ALA A 147 16.76 -10.81 -29.12
N VAL A 148 17.97 -11.35 -29.34
CA VAL A 148 18.82 -11.83 -28.24
C VAL A 148 19.55 -10.63 -27.64
N VAL A 149 19.36 -10.42 -26.34
CA VAL A 149 20.05 -9.35 -25.61
C VAL A 149 20.80 -9.93 -24.42
N GLU A 150 21.74 -9.15 -23.93
CA GLU A 150 22.42 -9.43 -22.67
C GLU A 150 22.06 -8.34 -21.66
N VAL A 151 21.54 -8.74 -20.51
CA VAL A 151 21.06 -7.86 -19.45
C VAL A 151 22.05 -7.92 -18.29
N VAL A 152 22.49 -6.76 -17.82
CA VAL A 152 23.25 -6.60 -16.57
C VAL A 152 22.37 -5.89 -15.55
N GLY A 153 22.12 -6.55 -14.42
CA GLY A 153 21.26 -5.99 -13.39
C GLY A 153 21.33 -6.75 -12.07
N ARG A 154 20.73 -6.17 -11.04
CA ARG A 154 20.66 -6.81 -9.72
C ARG A 154 19.41 -7.65 -9.58
N VAL A 155 19.58 -8.84 -9.03
CA VAL A 155 18.49 -9.80 -8.78
C VAL A 155 17.61 -9.28 -7.63
N GLY A 156 16.30 -9.20 -7.86
CA GLY A 156 15.32 -8.92 -6.83
C GLY A 156 15.15 -10.10 -5.86
N ALA A 157 14.53 -9.84 -4.72
CA ALA A 157 14.22 -10.91 -3.75
C ALA A 157 12.91 -11.66 -4.06
N ASP A 158 12.23 -11.30 -5.16
CA ASP A 158 10.89 -11.76 -5.54
C ASP A 158 10.91 -12.99 -6.47
N ALA A 159 11.76 -13.97 -6.19
CA ALA A 159 11.80 -15.20 -6.96
C ALA A 159 10.48 -15.98 -6.81
N ARG A 160 9.91 -16.41 -7.94
CA ARG A 160 8.68 -17.19 -8.00
C ARG A 160 8.83 -18.33 -9.00
N THR A 161 8.30 -19.50 -8.67
CA THR A 161 8.19 -20.59 -9.63
C THR A 161 7.07 -20.28 -10.62
N VAL A 162 7.37 -20.37 -11.90
CA VAL A 162 6.43 -20.19 -13.01
C VAL A 162 6.54 -21.40 -13.92
N VAL A 163 5.40 -22.02 -14.23
CA VAL A 163 5.35 -23.10 -15.20
C VAL A 163 5.42 -22.50 -16.60
N THR A 164 6.49 -22.80 -17.33
CA THR A 164 6.66 -22.40 -18.73
C THR A 164 6.77 -23.66 -19.57
N GLN A 165 5.87 -23.83 -20.55
CA GLN A 165 5.82 -25.02 -21.40
C GLN A 165 5.73 -26.35 -20.62
N GLY A 166 5.04 -26.36 -19.47
CA GLY A 166 4.88 -27.55 -18.63
C GLY A 166 6.04 -27.83 -17.67
N GLU A 167 7.15 -27.09 -17.77
CA GLU A 167 8.28 -27.21 -16.85
C GLU A 167 8.27 -26.10 -15.79
N PRO A 168 8.50 -26.41 -14.50
CA PRO A 168 8.70 -25.40 -13.47
C PRO A 168 10.02 -24.66 -13.71
N ARG A 169 9.95 -23.35 -13.95
CA ARG A 169 11.11 -22.45 -14.03
C ARG A 169 11.03 -21.40 -12.94
N GLU A 170 12.15 -20.78 -12.61
CA GLU A 170 12.16 -19.64 -11.70
C GLU A 170 12.01 -18.34 -12.51
N SER A 171 11.04 -17.51 -12.13
CA SER A 171 10.93 -16.13 -12.59
C SER A 171 11.43 -15.21 -11.48
N VAL A 172 12.37 -14.35 -11.80
CA VAL A 172 12.88 -13.34 -10.87
C VAL A 172 12.94 -11.99 -11.56
N THR A 173 12.60 -10.93 -10.83
CA THR A 173 12.75 -9.58 -11.36
C THR A 173 14.21 -9.15 -11.24
N VAL A 174 14.83 -8.78 -12.34
CA VAL A 174 16.18 -8.19 -12.36
C VAL A 174 16.04 -6.70 -12.61
N ALA A 175 16.52 -5.88 -11.68
CA ALA A 175 16.65 -4.45 -11.88
C ALA A 175 17.79 -4.20 -12.87
N ALA A 176 17.45 -4.15 -14.16
CA ALA A 176 18.43 -3.95 -15.23
C ALA A 176 19.01 -2.54 -15.14
N THR A 177 20.33 -2.48 -15.27
CA THR A 177 21.13 -1.23 -15.30
C THR A 177 21.71 -0.98 -16.69
N ALA A 178 21.95 -2.05 -17.44
CA ALA A 178 22.41 -1.99 -18.81
C ALA A 178 21.90 -3.19 -19.61
N VAL A 179 21.62 -2.96 -20.89
CA VAL A 179 21.24 -3.98 -21.86
C VAL A 179 22.14 -3.85 -23.08
N ARG A 180 22.75 -4.95 -23.53
CA ARG A 180 23.50 -5.03 -24.78
C ARG A 180 22.61 -5.58 -25.89
N ILE A 181 22.46 -4.81 -26.96
CA ILE A 181 21.73 -5.20 -28.17
C ILE A 181 22.73 -5.13 -29.33
N GLY A 182 23.04 -6.29 -29.91
CA GLY A 182 24.15 -6.40 -30.88
C GLY A 182 25.49 -6.04 -30.23
N THR A 183 26.11 -4.96 -30.71
CA THR A 183 27.40 -4.45 -30.20
C THR A 183 27.26 -3.26 -29.24
N THR A 184 26.05 -2.71 -29.08
CA THR A 184 25.84 -1.46 -28.36
C THR A 184 25.32 -1.72 -26.95
N TRP A 185 25.95 -1.10 -25.96
CA TRP A 185 25.45 -1.04 -24.59
C TRP A 185 24.54 0.16 -24.41
N VAL A 186 23.34 -0.09 -23.91
CA VAL A 186 22.36 0.94 -23.57
C VAL A 186 22.14 0.89 -22.06
N ARG A 187 22.28 2.04 -21.39
CA ARG A 187 21.88 2.15 -19.98
C ARG A 187 20.37 2.15 -19.89
N VAL A 188 19.84 1.29 -19.03
CA VAL A 188 18.40 1.07 -18.86
C VAL A 188 18.12 1.15 -17.37
N ALA A 189 16.97 1.71 -17.01
CA ALA A 189 16.46 1.76 -15.64
C ALA A 189 15.04 1.18 -15.62
N ALA A 190 14.94 -0.10 -15.98
CA ALA A 190 13.68 -0.81 -16.11
C ALA A 190 13.79 -2.21 -15.48
N PRO A 191 12.75 -2.67 -14.78
CA PRO A 191 12.68 -4.04 -14.30
C PRO A 191 12.55 -4.99 -15.49
N VAL A 192 13.47 -5.95 -15.60
CA VAL A 192 13.42 -7.04 -16.58
C VAL A 192 13.03 -8.30 -15.84
N THR A 193 11.94 -8.94 -16.23
CA THR A 193 11.55 -10.24 -15.67
C THR A 193 12.39 -11.31 -16.37
N VAL A 194 13.32 -11.90 -15.64
CA VAL A 194 14.14 -13.01 -16.14
C VAL A 194 13.43 -14.31 -15.80
N VAL A 195 13.17 -15.14 -16.80
CA VAL A 195 12.60 -16.49 -16.63
C VAL A 195 13.65 -17.50 -17.07
N GLY A 196 14.18 -18.25 -16.11
CA GLY A 196 15.38 -19.06 -16.33
C GLY A 196 15.56 -20.21 -15.34
N PRO A 197 16.71 -20.92 -15.40
CA PRO A 197 17.05 -21.95 -14.44
C PRO A 197 17.18 -21.34 -13.04
N ALA A 198 16.75 -22.10 -12.04
CA ALA A 198 16.66 -21.64 -10.66
C ALA A 198 18.03 -21.34 -10.02
N GLY A 199 18.04 -20.49 -8.98
CA GLY A 199 19.18 -20.33 -8.07
C GLY A 199 19.95 -19.02 -8.19
N LEU A 200 19.36 -17.97 -8.74
CA LEU A 200 19.99 -16.65 -8.76
C LEU A 200 19.99 -16.03 -7.35
N PRO A 201 21.17 -15.72 -6.76
CA PRO A 201 21.21 -15.18 -5.41
C PRO A 201 20.60 -13.76 -5.38
N PRO A 202 19.65 -13.47 -4.48
CA PRO A 202 19.08 -12.14 -4.34
C PRO A 202 20.15 -11.07 -4.07
N ASP A 203 19.95 -9.86 -4.61
CA ASP A 203 20.86 -8.71 -4.55
C ASP A 203 22.22 -8.89 -5.27
N ALA A 204 22.50 -10.06 -5.86
CA ALA A 204 23.68 -10.25 -6.69
C ALA A 204 23.58 -9.48 -8.01
N LEU A 205 24.71 -8.99 -8.51
CA LEU A 205 24.79 -8.43 -9.86
C LEU A 205 24.99 -9.58 -10.84
N VAL A 206 24.04 -9.78 -11.74
CA VAL A 206 24.06 -10.86 -12.72
C VAL A 206 24.12 -10.33 -14.13
N ARG A 207 24.75 -11.13 -15.00
CA ARG A 207 24.73 -10.96 -16.45
C ARG A 207 23.97 -12.14 -17.05
N VAL A 208 22.88 -11.84 -17.73
CA VAL A 208 21.96 -12.85 -18.28
C VAL A 208 21.77 -12.60 -19.75
N ARG A 209 21.97 -13.64 -20.57
CA ARG A 209 21.73 -13.58 -22.01
C ARG A 209 20.51 -14.40 -22.38
N GLY A 210 19.63 -13.79 -23.17
CA GLY A 210 18.35 -14.42 -23.49
C GLY A 210 17.58 -13.71 -24.59
N THR A 211 16.48 -14.35 -24.99
CA THR A 211 15.54 -13.78 -25.96
C THR A 211 14.57 -12.85 -25.22
N VAL A 212 14.42 -11.63 -25.72
CA VAL A 212 13.54 -10.59 -25.17
C VAL A 212 12.18 -10.70 -25.82
N ALA A 213 11.12 -10.68 -25.00
CA ALA A 213 9.73 -10.63 -25.44
C ALA A 213 8.96 -9.54 -24.67
N PRO A 214 7.92 -8.94 -25.28
CA PRO A 214 7.03 -8.02 -24.58
C PRO A 214 6.41 -8.73 -23.36
N ALA A 215 6.41 -8.09 -22.19
CA ALA A 215 5.66 -8.63 -21.06
C ALA A 215 4.17 -8.28 -21.16
N GLU A 216 3.32 -9.20 -20.73
CA GLU A 216 1.85 -9.08 -20.75
C GLU A 216 1.30 -8.06 -19.73
N ARG A 217 2.14 -7.46 -18.86
CA ARG A 217 1.68 -6.54 -17.81
C ARG A 217 1.80 -5.07 -18.24
N ALA A 218 0.69 -4.34 -18.16
CA ALA A 218 0.69 -2.88 -18.14
C ALA A 218 1.50 -2.39 -16.93
N GLY A 219 2.57 -1.64 -17.17
CA GLY A 219 3.53 -1.23 -16.14
C GLY A 219 4.87 -0.78 -16.73
N ARG A 220 5.85 -0.48 -15.86
CA ARG A 220 7.21 0.01 -16.18
C ARG A 220 7.88 -0.93 -17.17
N ALA A 221 7.85 -0.59 -18.47
CA ALA A 221 8.31 -1.37 -19.64
C ALA A 221 8.98 -2.70 -19.25
N SER A 222 8.16 -3.68 -18.86
CA SER A 222 8.68 -4.95 -18.38
C SER A 222 8.88 -5.83 -19.60
N VAL A 223 10.08 -6.37 -19.71
CA VAL A 223 10.43 -7.32 -20.76
C VAL A 223 10.62 -8.67 -20.11
N ARG A 224 10.12 -9.71 -20.78
CA ARG A 224 10.40 -11.09 -20.41
C ARG A 224 11.67 -11.54 -21.11
N LEU A 225 12.68 -11.94 -20.35
CA LEU A 225 13.91 -12.52 -20.87
C LEU A 225 13.87 -14.04 -20.69
N GLY A 226 13.74 -14.78 -21.78
CA GLY A 226 13.93 -16.23 -21.78
C GLY A 226 15.42 -16.55 -21.80
N VAL A 227 15.94 -17.12 -20.72
CA VAL A 227 17.37 -17.42 -20.56
C VAL A 227 17.83 -18.45 -21.61
N ARG A 228 18.91 -18.13 -22.36
CA ARG A 228 19.57 -19.06 -23.29
C ARG A 228 20.86 -19.64 -22.71
N ASP A 229 21.64 -18.80 -22.06
CA ASP A 229 22.93 -19.16 -21.47
C ASP A 229 22.83 -19.16 -19.93
N PRO A 230 23.59 -20.01 -19.21
CA PRO A 230 23.62 -19.97 -17.74
C PRO A 230 23.94 -18.55 -17.24
N PRO A 231 23.16 -18.02 -16.29
CA PRO A 231 23.40 -16.67 -15.78
C PRO A 231 24.76 -16.58 -15.08
N VAL A 232 25.50 -15.51 -15.34
CA VAL A 232 26.82 -15.29 -14.74
C VAL A 232 26.69 -14.30 -13.59
N VAL A 233 27.04 -14.74 -12.38
CA VAL A 233 27.13 -13.84 -11.21
C VAL A 233 28.41 -13.02 -11.32
N THR A 234 28.27 -11.72 -11.59
CA THR A 234 29.38 -10.79 -11.73
C THR A 234 29.84 -10.17 -10.42
N GLU A 235 28.91 -9.94 -9.49
CA GLU A 235 29.22 -9.50 -8.13
C GLU A 235 28.38 -10.28 -7.14
N ARG A 236 28.98 -10.63 -6.00
CA ARG A 236 28.27 -11.25 -4.89
C ARG A 236 27.21 -10.29 -4.31
N PRO A 237 26.18 -10.80 -3.62
CA PRO A 237 25.24 -9.98 -2.87
C PRO A 237 25.96 -9.03 -1.91
N ARG A 238 25.39 -7.85 -1.67
CA ARG A 238 25.93 -6.93 -0.66
C ARG A 238 25.76 -7.57 0.73
N PRO A 239 26.50 -7.11 1.76
CA PRO A 239 26.40 -7.69 3.10
C PRO A 239 24.96 -7.78 3.63
N VAL A 240 24.16 -6.73 3.43
CA VAL A 240 22.74 -6.72 3.83
C VAL A 240 21.91 -7.73 3.03
N GLY A 241 22.17 -7.87 1.72
CA GLY A 241 21.49 -8.86 0.87
C GLY A 241 21.83 -10.30 1.24
N GLY A 242 23.12 -10.57 1.55
CA GLY A 242 23.57 -11.87 2.05
C GLY A 242 22.99 -12.21 3.42
N TRP A 243 22.96 -11.25 4.35
CA TRP A 243 22.29 -11.41 5.65
C TRP A 243 20.80 -11.69 5.48
N ALA A 244 20.10 -10.91 4.66
CA ALA A 244 18.68 -11.09 4.38
C ALA A 244 18.38 -12.48 3.78
N GLN A 245 19.27 -12.97 2.91
CA GLN A 245 19.17 -14.34 2.39
C GLN A 245 19.37 -15.38 3.49
N GLY A 246 20.35 -15.19 4.38
CA GLY A 246 20.54 -16.06 5.54
C GLY A 246 19.31 -16.15 6.45
N VAL A 247 18.61 -15.03 6.66
CA VAL A 247 17.33 -15.04 7.42
C VAL A 247 16.25 -15.82 6.67
N ARG A 248 16.14 -15.67 5.34
CA ARG A 248 15.19 -16.46 4.53
C ARG A 248 15.52 -17.96 4.58
N ASP A 249 16.79 -18.31 4.51
CA ASP A 249 17.25 -19.70 4.59
C ASP A 249 16.98 -20.29 5.99
N GLY A 250 17.22 -19.52 7.05
CA GLY A 250 16.86 -19.89 8.42
C GLY A 250 15.35 -20.14 8.58
N ALA A 251 14.50 -19.29 8.00
CA ALA A 251 13.05 -19.51 8.01
C ALA A 251 12.65 -20.82 7.31
N ARG A 252 13.28 -21.15 6.16
CA ARG A 252 13.06 -22.42 5.45
C ARG A 252 13.53 -23.61 6.26
N ALA A 253 14.71 -23.53 6.89
CA ALA A 253 15.27 -24.60 7.72
C ALA A 253 14.38 -24.89 8.93
N VAL A 254 13.89 -23.85 9.62
CA VAL A 254 12.93 -23.98 10.72
C VAL A 254 11.61 -24.61 10.27
N ALA A 255 11.15 -24.30 9.04
CA ALA A 255 9.90 -24.81 8.50
C ALA A 255 10.00 -26.23 7.92
N ALA A 256 11.19 -26.67 7.50
CA ALA A 256 11.43 -27.96 6.85
C ALA A 256 10.81 -29.19 7.54
N PRO A 257 10.90 -29.36 8.89
CA PRO A 257 10.30 -30.52 9.57
C PRO A 257 8.77 -30.45 9.69
N LEU A 258 8.15 -29.31 9.38
CA LEU A 258 6.71 -29.11 9.53
C LEU A 258 5.92 -29.75 8.38
N ARG A 259 4.60 -29.93 8.58
CA ARG A 259 3.66 -30.43 7.57
C ARG A 259 3.55 -29.49 6.37
N ALA A 260 3.13 -30.01 5.21
CA ALA A 260 3.13 -29.29 3.92
C ALA A 260 2.57 -27.86 3.99
N ASP A 261 1.34 -27.68 4.51
CA ASP A 261 0.72 -26.35 4.65
C ASP A 261 1.57 -25.39 5.49
N VAL A 262 2.03 -25.86 6.64
CA VAL A 262 2.77 -25.07 7.62
C VAL A 262 4.19 -24.78 7.12
N ARG A 263 4.81 -25.75 6.43
CA ARG A 263 6.14 -25.66 5.82
C ARG A 263 6.19 -24.56 4.77
N GLY A 264 5.13 -24.40 3.97
CA GLY A 264 5.01 -23.31 3.03
C GLY A 264 4.60 -21.99 3.68
N LEU A 265 3.65 -22.04 4.61
CA LEU A 265 3.05 -20.83 5.19
C LEU A 265 3.97 -20.10 6.18
N LEU A 266 4.81 -20.81 6.93
CA LEU A 266 5.69 -20.19 7.92
C LEU A 266 6.73 -19.24 7.26
N PRO A 267 7.51 -19.65 6.24
CA PRO A 267 8.37 -18.73 5.49
C PRO A 267 7.59 -17.60 4.80
N ALA A 268 6.38 -17.89 4.31
CA ALA A 268 5.54 -16.90 3.64
C ALA A 268 5.14 -15.75 4.58
N VAL A 269 4.68 -16.06 5.79
CA VAL A 269 4.25 -15.08 6.80
C VAL A 269 5.43 -14.34 7.44
N THR A 270 6.59 -14.99 7.57
CA THR A 270 7.74 -14.43 8.32
C THR A 270 8.66 -13.60 7.45
N VAL A 271 9.01 -14.11 6.28
CA VAL A 271 10.03 -13.53 5.38
C VAL A 271 9.51 -13.26 3.98
N GLY A 272 8.21 -13.50 3.72
CA GLY A 272 7.59 -13.24 2.42
C GLY A 272 7.88 -14.29 1.35
N ASP A 273 8.46 -15.43 1.73
CA ASP A 273 8.73 -16.51 0.79
C ASP A 273 7.50 -17.40 0.59
N THR A 274 6.76 -17.12 -0.48
CA THR A 274 5.57 -17.90 -0.86
C THR A 274 5.89 -19.12 -1.74
N GLY A 275 7.15 -19.39 -2.07
CA GLY A 275 7.54 -20.39 -3.08
C GLY A 275 7.15 -21.83 -2.75
N ALA A 276 7.04 -22.15 -1.46
CA ALA A 276 6.68 -23.48 -0.97
C ALA A 276 5.21 -23.61 -0.52
N VAL A 277 4.38 -22.57 -0.69
CA VAL A 277 2.96 -22.62 -0.32
C VAL A 277 2.20 -23.48 -1.34
N PRO A 278 1.51 -24.56 -0.91
CA PRO A 278 0.73 -25.39 -1.82
C PRO A 278 -0.34 -24.59 -2.60
N GLU A 279 -0.57 -24.94 -3.86
CA GLU A 279 -1.54 -24.22 -4.72
C GLU A 279 -2.98 -24.36 -4.22
N ASP A 280 -3.33 -25.53 -3.68
CA ASP A 280 -4.63 -25.80 -3.07
C ASP A 280 -4.85 -24.97 -1.79
N LEU A 281 -3.80 -24.81 -0.96
CA LEU A 281 -3.84 -23.91 0.20
C LEU A 281 -3.98 -22.45 -0.26
N THR A 282 -3.27 -22.06 -1.31
CA THR A 282 -3.37 -20.71 -1.89
C THR A 282 -4.80 -20.44 -2.39
N ALA A 283 -5.44 -21.41 -3.03
CA ALA A 283 -6.83 -21.32 -3.46
C ALA A 283 -7.79 -21.21 -2.25
N ALA A 284 -7.59 -22.03 -1.21
CA ALA A 284 -8.39 -21.96 0.02
C ALA A 284 -8.24 -20.60 0.73
N MET A 285 -7.02 -20.06 0.83
CA MET A 285 -6.77 -18.73 1.40
C MET A 285 -7.44 -17.62 0.59
N ARG A 286 -7.50 -17.73 -0.75
CA ARG A 286 -8.24 -16.77 -1.60
C ARG A 286 -9.75 -16.85 -1.36
N ALA A 287 -10.33 -18.05 -1.33
CA ALA A 287 -11.75 -18.25 -1.05
C ALA A 287 -12.14 -17.71 0.34
N ALA A 288 -11.28 -17.91 1.34
CA ALA A 288 -11.47 -17.41 2.70
C ALA A 288 -11.20 -15.89 2.86
N GLY A 289 -10.76 -15.18 1.81
CA GLY A 289 -10.37 -13.76 1.91
C GLY A 289 -9.09 -13.50 2.73
N LEU A 290 -8.27 -14.54 2.91
CA LEU A 290 -7.04 -14.53 3.70
C LEU A 290 -5.76 -14.42 2.85
N ALA A 291 -5.87 -14.20 1.53
CA ALA A 291 -4.71 -14.08 0.64
C ALA A 291 -3.72 -12.95 1.02
N HIS A 292 -4.16 -11.97 1.80
CA HIS A 292 -3.29 -10.90 2.32
C HIS A 292 -2.46 -11.33 3.55
N VAL A 293 -2.75 -12.49 4.13
CA VAL A 293 -1.99 -13.09 5.25
C VAL A 293 -0.77 -13.85 4.74
N THR A 294 -0.88 -14.50 3.57
CA THR A 294 0.23 -15.25 2.96
C THR A 294 1.31 -14.34 2.36
N ALA A 295 0.99 -13.07 2.09
CA ALA A 295 1.95 -12.07 1.69
C ALA A 295 2.31 -11.19 2.89
N VAL A 296 3.60 -10.95 3.13
CA VAL A 296 4.02 -9.99 4.16
C VAL A 296 3.40 -8.63 3.84
N SER A 297 2.59 -8.17 4.77
CA SER A 297 1.69 -7.03 4.63
C SER A 297 2.00 -5.93 5.64
N GLY A 298 1.28 -4.81 5.56
CA GLY A 298 1.41 -3.70 6.52
C GLY A 298 1.17 -4.11 7.98
N ALA A 299 0.36 -5.14 8.22
CA ALA A 299 0.15 -5.68 9.57
C ALA A 299 1.45 -6.24 10.17
N HIS A 300 2.27 -6.91 9.38
CA HIS A 300 3.55 -7.47 9.84
C HIS A 300 4.52 -6.36 10.26
N PHE A 301 4.61 -5.29 9.46
CA PHE A 301 5.39 -4.10 9.80
C PHE A 301 4.87 -3.40 11.05
N ALA A 302 3.54 -3.29 11.19
CA ALA A 302 2.93 -2.69 12.37
C ALA A 302 3.18 -3.51 13.63
N ILE A 303 3.07 -4.84 13.56
CA ILE A 303 3.35 -5.76 14.68
C ILE A 303 4.81 -5.66 15.10
N VAL A 304 5.74 -5.76 14.16
CA VAL A 304 7.19 -5.66 14.44
C VAL A 304 7.54 -4.27 14.98
N GLY A 305 7.03 -3.21 14.37
CA GLY A 305 7.24 -1.84 14.84
C GLY A 305 6.70 -1.61 16.26
N ALA A 306 5.47 -2.06 16.55
CA ALA A 306 4.86 -1.94 17.87
C ALA A 306 5.65 -2.71 18.93
N LEU A 307 6.10 -3.94 18.62
CA LEU A 307 6.93 -4.73 19.51
C LEU A 307 8.24 -4.01 19.83
N VAL A 308 8.94 -3.50 18.82
CA VAL A 308 10.20 -2.78 19.00
C VAL A 308 10.00 -1.52 19.83
N LEU A 309 8.94 -0.75 19.56
CA LEU A 309 8.59 0.43 20.36
C LEU A 309 8.31 0.06 21.82
N ALA A 310 7.58 -1.04 22.07
CA ALA A 310 7.24 -1.52 23.41
C ALA A 310 8.49 -2.01 24.17
N LEU A 311 9.36 -2.79 23.53
CA LEU A 311 10.61 -3.26 24.12
C LEU A 311 11.56 -2.09 24.43
N ALA A 312 11.72 -1.16 23.49
CA ALA A 312 12.50 0.05 23.71
C ALA A 312 11.90 0.94 24.82
N ALA A 313 10.58 0.94 24.98
CA ALA A 313 9.90 1.61 26.08
C ALA A 313 10.13 0.92 27.43
N ALA A 314 10.13 -0.42 27.47
CA ALA A 314 10.38 -1.19 28.69
C ALA A 314 11.78 -0.93 29.26
N VAL A 315 12.79 -0.75 28.40
CA VAL A 315 14.15 -0.34 28.82
C VAL A 315 14.30 1.18 29.00
N ARG A 316 13.18 1.93 29.01
CA ARG A 316 13.13 3.39 29.21
C ARG A 316 13.95 4.21 28.21
N ALA A 317 14.15 3.72 26.99
CA ALA A 317 14.84 4.47 25.94
C ALA A 317 14.11 5.80 25.63
N PRO A 318 14.82 6.88 25.25
CA PRO A 318 14.18 8.12 24.81
C PRO A 318 13.39 7.90 23.51
N LEU A 319 12.34 8.70 23.28
CA LEU A 319 11.43 8.55 22.13
C LEU A 319 12.17 8.48 20.78
N VAL A 320 13.21 9.30 20.61
CA VAL A 320 14.04 9.32 19.39
C VAL A 320 14.68 7.96 19.14
N LEU A 321 15.22 7.31 20.18
CA LEU A 321 15.83 5.99 20.06
C LEU A 321 14.79 4.90 19.79
N ARG A 322 13.60 5.00 20.39
CA ARG A 322 12.48 4.07 20.10
C ARG A 322 12.07 4.16 18.63
N VAL A 323 11.92 5.38 18.12
CA VAL A 323 11.54 5.63 16.72
C VAL A 323 12.64 5.17 15.77
N ALA A 324 13.91 5.47 16.08
CA ALA A 324 15.04 4.99 15.29
C ALA A 324 15.12 3.46 15.26
N ALA A 325 14.94 2.79 16.40
CA ALA A 325 14.93 1.33 16.47
C ALA A 325 13.79 0.72 15.64
N ALA A 326 12.57 1.26 15.74
CA ALA A 326 11.43 0.80 14.95
C ALA A 326 11.61 1.04 13.45
N ALA A 327 12.17 2.19 13.06
CA ALA A 327 12.49 2.48 11.66
C ALA A 327 13.56 1.53 11.11
N THR A 328 14.60 1.25 11.89
CA THR A 328 15.65 0.28 11.53
C THR A 328 15.07 -1.13 11.39
N ALA A 329 14.23 -1.57 12.32
CA ALA A 329 13.58 -2.87 12.24
C ALA A 329 12.69 -3.00 10.98
N GLY A 330 11.94 -1.94 10.64
CA GLY A 330 11.18 -1.89 9.41
C GLY A 330 12.07 -1.95 8.15
N ALA A 331 13.19 -1.22 8.13
CA ALA A 331 14.14 -1.27 7.01
C ALA A 331 14.80 -2.64 6.85
N LEU A 332 15.15 -3.30 7.95
CA LEU A 332 15.67 -4.67 7.94
C LEU A 332 14.62 -5.67 7.45
N LEU A 333 13.38 -5.56 7.91
CA LEU A 333 12.28 -6.40 7.43
C LEU A 333 12.04 -6.19 5.92
N LEU A 334 12.08 -4.95 5.43
CA LEU A 334 12.03 -4.63 3.99
C LEU A 334 13.19 -5.29 3.23
N ALA A 335 14.40 -5.36 3.79
CA ALA A 335 15.53 -6.04 3.16
C ALA A 335 15.35 -7.57 3.11
N VAL A 336 14.78 -8.17 4.17
CA VAL A 336 14.48 -9.62 4.25
C VAL A 336 13.36 -10.00 3.30
N VAL A 337 12.29 -9.21 3.21
CA VAL A 337 11.12 -9.53 2.39
C VAL A 337 11.32 -9.10 0.93
N GLY A 338 12.11 -8.06 0.71
CA GLY A 338 12.33 -7.46 -0.60
C GLY A 338 11.36 -6.32 -0.94
N PRO A 339 11.66 -5.55 -2.00
CA PRO A 339 10.90 -4.37 -2.40
C PRO A 339 9.62 -4.73 -3.17
N GLN A 340 8.69 -5.41 -2.52
CA GLN A 340 7.35 -5.62 -3.06
C GLN A 340 6.49 -4.36 -2.84
N PRO A 341 5.55 -4.02 -3.75
CA PRO A 341 4.71 -2.82 -3.60
C PRO A 341 4.03 -2.72 -2.22
N SER A 342 3.54 -3.83 -1.66
CA SER A 342 2.91 -3.90 -0.33
C SER A 342 3.85 -3.57 0.81
N VAL A 343 5.08 -4.05 0.74
CA VAL A 343 6.11 -3.91 1.76
C VAL A 343 6.68 -2.49 1.75
N VAL A 344 6.92 -1.93 0.57
CA VAL A 344 7.36 -0.54 0.41
C VAL A 344 6.30 0.43 0.94
N ARG A 345 5.02 0.20 0.64
CA ARG A 345 3.91 0.96 1.22
C ARG A 345 3.92 0.90 2.75
N ALA A 346 4.00 -0.30 3.31
CA ALA A 346 4.01 -0.51 4.75
C ALA A 346 5.18 0.24 5.43
N ALA A 347 6.38 0.16 4.85
CA ALA A 347 7.56 0.84 5.35
C ALA A 347 7.40 2.38 5.31
N VAL A 348 6.88 2.93 4.20
CA VAL A 348 6.66 4.39 4.06
C VAL A 348 5.58 4.88 5.02
N MET A 349 4.44 4.18 5.10
CA MET A 349 3.35 4.56 6.01
C MET A 349 3.76 4.43 7.48
N GLY A 350 4.48 3.37 7.82
CA GLY A 350 5.09 3.20 9.15
C GLY A 350 6.07 4.33 9.48
N GLY A 351 6.95 4.69 8.53
CA GLY A 351 7.88 5.81 8.67
C GLY A 351 7.19 7.15 8.89
N VAL A 352 6.12 7.45 8.15
CA VAL A 352 5.30 8.66 8.35
C VAL A 352 4.65 8.66 9.73
N GLY A 353 4.12 7.52 10.18
CA GLY A 353 3.55 7.36 11.51
C GLY A 353 4.59 7.60 12.62
N LEU A 354 5.78 7.01 12.48
CA LEU A 354 6.90 7.18 13.40
C LEU A 354 7.37 8.64 13.47
N LEU A 355 7.45 9.33 12.33
CA LEU A 355 7.76 10.76 12.30
C LEU A 355 6.68 11.59 13.01
N GLY A 356 5.40 11.23 12.84
CA GLY A 356 4.29 11.84 13.56
C GLY A 356 4.44 11.78 15.09
N LEU A 357 4.96 10.66 15.62
CA LEU A 357 5.26 10.51 17.05
C LEU A 357 6.31 11.53 17.52
N VAL A 358 7.37 11.73 16.73
CA VAL A 358 8.45 12.69 17.07
C VAL A 358 7.96 14.13 17.01
N VAL A 359 7.19 14.48 15.97
CA VAL A 359 6.70 15.84 15.75
C VAL A 359 5.53 16.20 16.69
N ARG A 360 5.11 15.28 17.57
CA ARG A 360 3.96 15.41 18.51
C ARG A 360 2.66 15.86 17.84
N ARG A 361 2.57 15.78 16.51
CA ARG A 361 1.33 16.01 15.78
C ARG A 361 0.56 14.70 15.80
N ARG A 362 -0.66 14.73 16.34
CA ARG A 362 -1.63 13.65 16.14
C ARG A 362 -1.84 13.54 14.63
N SER A 363 -1.16 12.59 13.99
CA SER A 363 -1.35 12.33 12.57
C SER A 363 -2.81 11.91 12.39
N VAL A 364 -3.60 12.79 11.79
CA VAL A 364 -4.95 12.45 11.33
C VAL A 364 -4.74 11.42 10.23
N GLY A 365 -5.12 10.16 10.45
CA GLY A 365 -4.83 9.04 9.55
C GLY A 365 -4.98 9.31 8.04
N PRO A 366 -5.98 10.09 7.57
CA PRO A 366 -6.13 10.38 6.14
C PRO A 366 -4.98 11.23 5.57
N ALA A 367 -4.44 12.15 6.37
CA ALA A 367 -3.33 13.00 5.97
C ALA A 367 -2.05 12.19 5.76
N ALA A 368 -1.76 11.25 6.69
CA ALA A 368 -0.61 10.35 6.57
C ALA A 368 -0.73 9.45 5.34
N LEU A 369 -1.94 8.90 5.08
CA LEU A 369 -2.20 8.11 3.88
C LEU A 369 -2.01 8.92 2.60
N ALA A 370 -2.57 10.13 2.53
CA ALA A 370 -2.43 11.00 1.38
C ALA A 370 -0.97 11.37 1.09
N THR A 371 -0.20 11.73 2.13
CA THR A 371 1.23 11.99 2.00
C THR A 371 1.99 10.75 1.51
N ALA A 372 1.71 9.56 2.07
CA ALA A 372 2.34 8.32 1.63
C ALA A 372 2.05 8.02 0.15
N VAL A 373 0.80 8.20 -0.30
CA VAL A 373 0.41 8.04 -1.72
C VAL A 373 1.20 8.99 -2.61
N VAL A 374 1.28 10.28 -2.27
CA VAL A 374 2.04 11.27 -3.06
C VAL A 374 3.52 10.89 -3.12
N VAL A 375 4.16 10.58 -1.98
CA VAL A 375 5.58 10.20 -1.94
C VAL A 375 5.84 8.96 -2.78
N LEU A 376 5.02 7.93 -2.66
CA LEU A 376 5.18 6.68 -3.40
C LEU A 376 5.02 6.88 -4.90
N LEU A 377 4.05 7.68 -5.34
CA LEU A 377 3.84 7.99 -6.76
C LEU A 377 4.90 8.92 -7.34
N VAL A 378 5.53 9.77 -6.52
CA VAL A 378 6.71 10.54 -6.94
C VAL A 378 7.91 9.62 -7.13
N VAL A 379 8.11 8.63 -6.26
CA VAL A 379 9.22 7.67 -6.37
C VAL A 379 9.00 6.69 -7.53
N ASP A 380 7.81 6.13 -7.64
CA ASP A 380 7.44 5.16 -8.68
C ASP A 380 6.00 5.42 -9.18
N PRO A 381 5.84 6.18 -10.28
CA PRO A 381 4.53 6.47 -10.87
C PRO A 381 3.78 5.23 -11.36
N TRP A 382 4.48 4.13 -11.68
CA TRP A 382 3.83 2.92 -12.19
C TRP A 382 3.03 2.17 -11.10
N LEU A 383 3.23 2.51 -9.82
CA LEU A 383 2.38 2.03 -8.73
C LEU A 383 0.90 2.39 -8.94
N ALA A 384 0.58 3.44 -9.70
CA ALA A 384 -0.80 3.85 -9.94
C ALA A 384 -1.66 2.82 -10.69
N VAL A 385 -1.02 1.92 -11.46
CA VAL A 385 -1.69 0.80 -12.16
C VAL A 385 -1.54 -0.53 -11.44
N ASP A 386 -0.77 -0.58 -10.35
CA ASP A 386 -0.60 -1.79 -9.54
C ASP A 386 -1.85 -2.06 -8.70
N VAL A 387 -2.50 -3.19 -8.99
CA VAL A 387 -3.72 -3.62 -8.27
C VAL A 387 -3.45 -3.75 -6.76
N GLY A 388 -2.27 -4.25 -6.38
CA GLY A 388 -1.89 -4.39 -4.97
C GLY A 388 -1.81 -3.03 -4.26
N PHE A 389 -1.25 -2.02 -4.93
CA PHE A 389 -1.19 -0.63 -4.47
C PHE A 389 -2.58 -0.04 -4.27
N ALA A 390 -3.46 -0.17 -5.27
CA ALA A 390 -4.85 0.27 -5.16
C ALA A 390 -5.58 -0.39 -3.97
N LEU A 391 -5.49 -1.72 -3.84
CA LEU A 391 -6.12 -2.46 -2.74
C LEU A 391 -5.61 -2.04 -1.36
N SER A 392 -4.32 -1.80 -1.21
CA SER A 392 -3.75 -1.42 0.09
C SER A 392 -4.09 0.01 0.50
N VAL A 393 -4.14 0.93 -0.46
CA VAL A 393 -4.61 2.30 -0.19
C VAL A 393 -6.09 2.26 0.18
N ALA A 394 -6.89 1.48 -0.54
CA ALA A 394 -8.31 1.29 -0.26
C ALA A 394 -8.56 0.63 1.11
N ALA A 395 -7.80 -0.41 1.46
CA ALA A 395 -7.84 -1.04 2.79
C ALA A 395 -7.55 -0.04 3.90
N THR A 396 -6.48 0.75 3.74
CA THR A 396 -6.07 1.71 4.76
C THR A 396 -7.05 2.87 4.86
N ALA A 397 -7.58 3.36 3.72
CA ALA A 397 -8.64 4.35 3.71
C ALA A 397 -9.88 3.82 4.44
N GLY A 398 -10.27 2.56 4.19
CA GLY A 398 -11.33 1.87 4.92
C GLY A 398 -11.08 1.85 6.42
N LEU A 399 -9.92 1.38 6.87
CA LEU A 399 -9.53 1.35 8.29
C LEU A 399 -9.59 2.74 8.93
N VAL A 400 -8.97 3.74 8.31
CA VAL A 400 -8.87 5.10 8.84
C VAL A 400 -10.22 5.79 8.90
N LEU A 401 -11.11 5.55 7.94
CA LEU A 401 -12.39 6.26 7.82
C LEU A 401 -13.55 5.52 8.49
N LEU A 402 -13.50 4.19 8.56
CA LEU A 402 -14.63 3.34 8.95
C LEU A 402 -14.39 2.55 10.23
N ALA A 403 -13.15 2.24 10.63
CA ALA A 403 -12.91 1.36 11.78
C ALA A 403 -13.48 1.96 13.08
N GLN A 404 -13.16 3.23 13.40
CA GLN A 404 -13.65 3.86 14.62
C GLN A 404 -15.19 3.98 14.66
N PRO A 405 -15.87 4.43 13.57
CA PRO A 405 -17.32 4.36 13.51
C PRO A 405 -17.89 2.96 13.73
N LEU A 406 -17.28 1.92 13.14
CA LEU A 406 -17.73 0.55 13.33
C LEU A 406 -17.55 0.09 14.78
N VAL A 407 -16.43 0.42 15.44
CA VAL A 407 -16.22 0.09 16.86
C VAL A 407 -17.30 0.71 17.73
N GLU A 408 -17.58 2.00 17.55
CA GLU A 408 -18.59 2.72 18.32
C GLU A 408 -20.01 2.16 18.10
N THR A 409 -20.33 1.65 16.91
CA THR A 409 -21.63 1.04 16.63
C THR A 409 -21.73 -0.40 17.16
N LEU A 410 -20.64 -1.17 17.16
CA LEU A 410 -20.62 -2.56 17.62
C LEU A 410 -20.35 -2.72 19.12
N ALA A 411 -19.63 -1.77 19.73
CA ALA A 411 -19.27 -1.82 21.15
C ALA A 411 -20.46 -1.97 22.11
N PRO A 412 -21.64 -1.36 21.88
CA PRO A 412 -22.82 -1.61 22.70
C PRO A 412 -23.33 -3.06 22.67
N LEU A 413 -23.01 -3.82 21.62
CA LEU A 413 -23.52 -5.19 21.41
C LEU A 413 -22.57 -6.25 21.98
N CYS A 414 -21.25 -6.06 21.86
CA CYS A 414 -20.26 -7.09 22.18
C CYS A 414 -19.06 -6.60 23.01
N GLY A 415 -19.07 -5.35 23.46
CA GLY A 415 -17.94 -4.72 24.15
C GLY A 415 -16.89 -4.15 23.20
N ARG A 416 -16.05 -3.22 23.69
CA ARG A 416 -15.09 -2.47 22.85
C ARG A 416 -14.00 -3.34 22.24
N ASP A 417 -13.52 -4.36 22.95
CA ASP A 417 -12.41 -5.18 22.48
C ASP A 417 -12.84 -6.06 21.30
N VAL A 418 -13.97 -6.75 21.43
CA VAL A 418 -14.56 -7.56 20.36
C VAL A 418 -14.99 -6.68 19.18
N ALA A 419 -15.57 -5.51 19.45
CA ALA A 419 -15.91 -4.54 18.42
C ALA A 419 -14.67 -4.09 17.63
N GLY A 420 -13.53 -3.87 18.29
CA GLY A 420 -12.24 -3.57 17.64
C GLY A 420 -11.77 -4.67 16.70
N LEU A 421 -11.85 -5.93 17.17
CA LEU A 421 -11.44 -7.11 16.40
C LEU A 421 -12.29 -7.30 15.13
N VAL A 422 -13.58 -6.98 15.17
CA VAL A 422 -14.50 -7.11 14.03
C VAL A 422 -14.46 -5.88 13.12
N ALA A 423 -14.36 -4.68 13.70
CA ALA A 423 -14.42 -3.42 12.96
C ALA A 423 -13.27 -3.28 11.96
N ALA A 424 -12.05 -3.70 12.32
CA ALA A 424 -10.89 -3.61 11.44
C ALA A 424 -11.05 -4.41 10.13
N PRO A 425 -11.33 -5.73 10.14
CA PRO A 425 -11.52 -6.49 8.91
C PRO A 425 -12.76 -6.06 8.13
N VAL A 426 -13.86 -5.65 8.78
CA VAL A 426 -15.02 -5.08 8.08
C VAL A 426 -14.66 -3.79 7.36
N ALA A 427 -13.97 -2.87 8.03
CA ALA A 427 -13.53 -1.60 7.45
C ALA A 427 -12.59 -1.81 6.25
N ALA A 428 -11.61 -2.70 6.39
CA ALA A 428 -10.68 -3.05 5.32
C ALA A 428 -11.41 -3.69 4.13
N GLN A 429 -12.33 -4.63 4.39
CA GLN A 429 -13.12 -5.30 3.36
C GLN A 429 -13.99 -4.29 2.60
N LEU A 430 -14.72 -3.42 3.29
CA LEU A 430 -15.53 -2.38 2.67
C LEU A 430 -14.68 -1.43 1.80
N GLY A 431 -13.48 -1.09 2.26
CA GLY A 431 -12.53 -0.30 1.47
C GLY A 431 -12.07 -1.03 0.20
N CYS A 432 -11.69 -2.31 0.33
CA CYS A 432 -11.14 -3.09 -0.79
C CYS A 432 -12.17 -3.55 -1.81
N LEU A 433 -13.44 -3.71 -1.40
CA LEU A 433 -14.48 -4.39 -2.17
C LEU A 433 -14.61 -3.88 -3.62
N PRO A 434 -14.64 -2.55 -3.89
CA PRO A 434 -14.80 -2.05 -5.27
C PRO A 434 -13.63 -2.43 -6.17
N VAL A 435 -12.40 -2.37 -5.65
CA VAL A 435 -11.18 -2.70 -6.40
C VAL A 435 -11.05 -4.22 -6.55
N ALA A 436 -11.33 -4.97 -5.48
CA ALA A 436 -11.24 -6.43 -5.47
C ALA A 436 -12.21 -7.05 -6.47
N LEU A 437 -13.47 -6.63 -6.48
CA LEU A 437 -14.50 -7.18 -7.38
C LEU A 437 -14.32 -6.74 -8.84
N ALA A 438 -13.64 -5.61 -9.09
CA ALA A 438 -13.26 -5.21 -10.45
C ALA A 438 -12.25 -6.17 -11.08
N VAL A 439 -11.35 -6.74 -10.26
CA VAL A 439 -10.24 -7.59 -10.71
C VAL A 439 -10.58 -9.08 -10.60
N TRP A 440 -11.16 -9.48 -9.46
CA TRP A 440 -11.62 -10.84 -9.19
C TRP A 440 -13.09 -10.76 -8.82
N PRO A 441 -14.00 -11.06 -9.77
CA PRO A 441 -15.45 -10.93 -9.57
C PRO A 441 -16.00 -12.09 -8.72
N THR A 442 -15.50 -12.21 -7.50
CA THR A 442 -15.86 -13.25 -6.54
C THR A 442 -15.94 -12.64 -5.15
N PHE A 443 -17.08 -12.83 -4.49
CA PHE A 443 -17.33 -12.34 -3.15
C PHE A 443 -17.31 -13.50 -2.14
N GLY A 444 -16.46 -13.36 -1.12
CA GLY A 444 -16.37 -14.29 0.01
C GLY A 444 -17.14 -13.75 1.22
N PRO A 445 -18.40 -14.15 1.48
CA PRO A 445 -19.19 -13.64 2.60
C PRO A 445 -18.56 -13.98 3.96
N TRP A 446 -17.82 -15.09 4.02
CA TRP A 446 -17.16 -15.59 5.22
C TRP A 446 -15.82 -14.90 5.51
N ALA A 447 -15.35 -14.01 4.64
CA ALA A 447 -14.04 -13.38 4.77
C ALA A 447 -13.85 -12.64 6.09
N VAL A 448 -14.88 -11.94 6.59
CA VAL A 448 -14.80 -11.22 7.87
C VAL A 448 -14.60 -12.20 9.03
N LEU A 449 -15.38 -13.29 9.07
CA LEU A 449 -15.25 -14.31 10.13
C LEU A 449 -13.89 -15.00 10.07
N ALA A 450 -13.42 -15.35 8.87
CA ALA A 450 -12.10 -15.92 8.67
C ALA A 450 -11.00 -15.00 9.21
N ASN A 451 -11.08 -13.70 8.88
CA ASN A 451 -10.13 -12.69 9.35
C ASN A 451 -10.11 -12.59 10.88
N VAL A 452 -11.28 -12.48 11.52
CA VAL A 452 -11.38 -12.43 12.99
C VAL A 452 -10.78 -13.68 13.63
N ALA A 453 -11.05 -14.87 13.06
CA ALA A 453 -10.53 -16.13 13.58
C ALA A 453 -9.01 -16.24 13.47
N VAL A 454 -8.38 -15.67 12.44
CA VAL A 454 -6.92 -15.77 12.26
C VAL A 454 -6.12 -14.69 12.98
N VAL A 455 -6.70 -13.52 13.29
CA VAL A 455 -6.03 -12.40 13.98
C VAL A 455 -5.13 -12.83 15.16
N PRO A 456 -5.59 -13.65 16.13
CA PRO A 456 -4.76 -14.04 17.27
C PRO A 456 -3.52 -14.87 16.89
N ALA A 457 -3.52 -15.52 15.73
CA ALA A 457 -2.40 -16.33 15.25
C ALA A 457 -1.37 -15.52 14.43
N ILE A 458 -1.75 -14.37 13.85
CA ILE A 458 -0.86 -13.58 12.98
C ILE A 458 0.37 -13.08 13.74
N ALA A 459 0.19 -12.49 14.92
CA ALA A 459 1.31 -11.92 15.68
C ALA A 459 2.29 -12.99 16.18
N PRO A 460 1.85 -14.12 16.78
CA PRO A 460 2.75 -15.23 17.11
C PRO A 460 3.48 -15.79 15.89
N ALA A 461 2.77 -16.05 14.78
CA ALA A 461 3.38 -16.57 13.55
C ALA A 461 4.46 -15.63 13.01
N THR A 462 4.19 -14.32 12.98
CA THR A 462 5.11 -13.30 12.47
C THR A 462 6.34 -13.15 13.39
N VAL A 463 6.11 -12.89 14.68
CA VAL A 463 7.19 -12.55 15.62
C VAL A 463 8.04 -13.76 15.94
N LEU A 464 7.42 -14.88 16.35
CA LEU A 464 8.18 -16.06 16.75
C LEU A 464 8.86 -16.70 15.55
N GLY A 465 8.23 -16.68 14.38
CA GLY A 465 8.84 -17.19 13.16
C GLY A 465 10.01 -16.33 12.67
N LEU A 466 9.92 -15.00 12.76
CA LEU A 466 11.04 -14.11 12.45
C LEU A 466 12.20 -14.30 13.44
N VAL A 467 11.92 -14.42 14.73
CA VAL A 467 12.94 -14.69 15.75
C VAL A 467 13.57 -16.08 15.56
N ALA A 468 12.77 -17.09 15.23
CA ALA A 468 13.28 -18.42 14.91
C ALA A 468 14.22 -18.40 13.69
N ALA A 469 13.83 -17.70 12.63
CA ALA A 469 14.65 -17.53 11.43
C ALA A 469 16.00 -16.85 11.72
N LEU A 470 16.00 -15.84 12.61
CA LEU A 470 17.23 -15.16 13.04
C LEU A 470 18.11 -16.03 13.94
N LEU A 471 17.52 -16.92 14.74
CA LEU A 471 18.22 -17.78 15.69
C LEU A 471 18.74 -19.07 15.07
N GLU A 472 18.26 -19.49 13.90
CA GLU A 472 18.59 -20.79 13.32
C GLU A 472 20.11 -21.05 13.31
N GLY A 473 20.89 -20.10 12.78
CA GLY A 473 22.34 -20.29 12.62
C GLY A 473 23.16 -20.20 13.92
N VAL A 474 22.55 -19.78 15.04
CA VAL A 474 23.24 -19.57 16.33
C VAL A 474 22.76 -20.58 17.38
N TRP A 475 21.47 -20.86 17.42
CA TRP A 475 20.83 -21.76 18.36
C TRP A 475 19.70 -22.57 17.70
N PRO A 476 20.04 -23.62 16.92
CA PRO A 476 19.06 -24.40 16.14
C PRO A 476 17.94 -25.00 16.99
N ALA A 477 18.24 -25.46 18.21
CA ALA A 477 17.24 -26.05 19.11
C ALA A 477 16.20 -25.01 19.57
N GLY A 478 16.63 -23.80 19.92
CA GLY A 478 15.72 -22.70 20.27
C GLY A 478 14.92 -22.22 19.07
N ALA A 479 15.55 -22.13 17.90
CA ALA A 479 14.87 -21.82 16.65
C ALA A 479 13.79 -22.87 16.32
N GLY A 480 14.07 -24.16 16.54
CA GLY A 480 13.09 -25.24 16.38
C GLY A 480 11.90 -25.12 17.34
N LEU A 481 12.13 -24.80 18.61
CA LEU A 481 11.05 -24.60 19.59
C LEU A 481 10.14 -23.42 19.21
N LEU A 482 10.73 -22.26 18.91
CA LEU A 482 9.99 -21.09 18.46
C LEU A 482 9.26 -21.35 17.13
N GLY A 483 9.93 -22.06 16.22
CA GLY A 483 9.37 -22.52 14.96
C GLY A 483 8.19 -23.44 15.11
N ALA A 484 8.17 -24.31 16.11
CA ALA A 484 7.02 -25.17 16.40
C ALA A 484 5.81 -24.36 16.88
N VAL A 485 6.02 -23.36 17.74
CA VAL A 485 4.94 -22.46 18.22
C VAL A 485 4.42 -21.58 17.07
N ALA A 486 5.32 -20.99 16.28
CA ALA A 486 4.96 -20.25 15.08
C ALA A 486 4.22 -21.15 14.06
N GLY A 487 4.68 -22.40 13.92
CA GLY A 487 4.07 -23.43 13.10
C GLY A 487 2.67 -23.81 13.56
N ALA A 488 2.41 -23.88 14.87
CA ALA A 488 1.06 -24.09 15.40
C ALA A 488 0.12 -22.93 15.06
N ALA A 489 0.61 -21.69 15.13
CA ALA A 489 -0.15 -20.52 14.69
C ALA A 489 -0.43 -20.56 13.18
N CYS A 490 0.55 -20.91 12.34
CA CYS A 490 0.35 -21.11 10.90
C CYS A 490 -0.61 -22.26 10.59
N TRP A 491 -0.56 -23.36 11.35
CA TRP A 491 -1.51 -24.47 11.23
C TRP A 491 -2.94 -24.01 11.48
N TRP A 492 -3.16 -23.18 12.50
CA TRP A 492 -4.49 -22.60 12.76
C TRP A 492 -4.97 -21.77 11.58
N VAL A 493 -4.13 -20.89 11.03
CA VAL A 493 -4.45 -20.08 9.84
C VAL A 493 -4.84 -20.96 8.65
N ALA A 494 -4.04 -21.99 8.34
CA ALA A 494 -4.32 -22.91 7.26
C ALA A 494 -5.62 -23.70 7.47
N THR A 495 -5.89 -24.12 8.71
CA THR A 495 -7.11 -24.85 9.07
C THR A 495 -8.36 -23.97 8.90
N VAL A 496 -8.33 -22.74 9.39
CA VAL A 496 -9.44 -21.77 9.20
C VAL A 496 -9.69 -21.54 7.71
N ALA A 497 -8.63 -21.37 6.91
CA ALA A 497 -8.77 -21.14 5.49
C ALA A 497 -9.42 -22.32 4.75
N ARG A 498 -8.96 -23.55 5.03
CA ARG A 498 -9.53 -24.75 4.43
C ARG A 498 -10.97 -24.99 4.89
N TRP A 499 -11.27 -24.75 6.16
CA TRP A 499 -12.62 -24.88 6.70
C TRP A 499 -13.59 -23.89 6.03
N VAL A 500 -13.21 -22.62 5.93
CA VAL A 500 -14.01 -21.59 5.27
C VAL A 500 -14.18 -21.85 3.78
N ALA A 501 -13.14 -22.35 3.10
CA ALA A 501 -13.22 -22.72 1.69
C ALA A 501 -14.23 -23.86 1.43
N GLY A 502 -14.51 -24.71 2.42
CA GLY A 502 -15.53 -25.76 2.34
C GLY A 502 -16.96 -25.30 2.66
N LEU A 503 -17.16 -24.06 3.13
CA LEU A 503 -18.49 -23.54 3.45
C LEU A 503 -19.31 -23.22 2.18
N PRO A 504 -20.64 -23.32 2.25
CA PRO A 504 -21.50 -22.92 1.14
C PRO A 504 -21.24 -21.45 0.81
N ALA A 505 -21.29 -21.10 -0.48
CA ALA A 505 -21.07 -19.73 -0.96
C ALA A 505 -19.68 -19.14 -0.65
N ALA A 506 -18.64 -19.96 -0.42
CA ALA A 506 -17.26 -19.50 -0.20
C ALA A 506 -16.63 -18.73 -1.39
N GLY A 507 -17.32 -18.66 -2.53
CA GLY A 507 -16.94 -17.81 -3.67
C GLY A 507 -18.15 -17.52 -4.55
N LEU A 508 -19.02 -16.61 -4.12
CA LEU A 508 -20.15 -16.18 -4.94
C LEU A 508 -19.65 -15.37 -6.13
N ALA A 509 -20.04 -15.77 -7.34
CA ALA A 509 -19.76 -14.99 -8.53
C ALA A 509 -20.40 -13.60 -8.41
N TRP A 510 -19.61 -12.57 -8.71
CA TRP A 510 -20.07 -11.19 -8.81
C TRP A 510 -20.02 -10.75 -10.28
N TRP A 511 -20.59 -9.59 -10.58
CA TRP A 511 -20.48 -9.02 -11.92
C TRP A 511 -19.04 -8.58 -12.21
N PRO A 512 -18.47 -8.91 -13.38
CA PRO A 512 -17.12 -8.50 -13.73
C PRO A 512 -17.01 -7.03 -14.14
N GLY A 513 -15.79 -6.49 -14.07
CA GLY A 513 -15.42 -5.22 -14.67
C GLY A 513 -16.04 -3.98 -14.00
N PRO A 514 -16.21 -2.88 -14.74
CA PRO A 514 -16.67 -1.59 -14.20
C PRO A 514 -18.06 -1.66 -13.54
N VAL A 515 -18.96 -2.49 -14.08
CA VAL A 515 -20.31 -2.67 -13.53
C VAL A 515 -20.25 -3.32 -12.14
N GLY A 516 -19.39 -4.32 -11.97
CA GLY A 516 -19.09 -4.92 -10.66
C GLY A 516 -18.52 -3.93 -9.67
N ALA A 517 -17.58 -3.09 -10.10
CA ALA A 517 -16.95 -2.07 -9.27
C ALA A 517 -17.95 -1.01 -8.78
N VAL A 518 -18.82 -0.50 -9.69
CA VAL A 518 -19.82 0.52 -9.36
C VAL A 518 -20.88 -0.03 -8.42
N THR A 519 -21.40 -1.23 -8.70
CA THR A 519 -22.39 -1.89 -7.82
C THR A 519 -21.81 -2.14 -6.43
N ALA A 520 -20.57 -2.62 -6.33
CA ALA A 520 -19.86 -2.78 -5.07
C ALA A 520 -19.67 -1.45 -4.32
N ALA A 521 -19.28 -0.38 -5.03
CA ALA A 521 -19.13 0.94 -4.44
C ALA A 521 -20.46 1.47 -3.90
N LEU A 522 -21.56 1.28 -4.62
CA LEU A 522 -22.90 1.65 -4.16
C LEU A 522 -23.32 0.87 -2.91
N VAL A 523 -23.03 -0.43 -2.84
CA VAL A 523 -23.27 -1.24 -1.64
C VAL A 523 -22.47 -0.71 -0.44
N VAL A 524 -21.19 -0.35 -0.64
CA VAL A 524 -20.35 0.23 0.41
C VAL A 524 -20.89 1.60 0.86
N VAL A 525 -21.27 2.46 -0.08
CA VAL A 525 -21.88 3.78 0.23
C VAL A 525 -23.20 3.61 0.98
N GLY A 526 -24.05 2.67 0.55
CA GLY A 526 -25.30 2.34 1.24
C GLY A 526 -25.07 1.83 2.67
N ALA A 527 -24.17 0.86 2.84
CA ALA A 527 -23.82 0.31 4.15
C ALA A 527 -23.25 1.38 5.09
N THR A 528 -22.34 2.23 4.60
CA THR A 528 -21.78 3.34 5.39
C THR A 528 -22.79 4.44 5.68
N GLY A 529 -23.73 4.69 4.76
CA GLY A 529 -24.86 5.60 4.96
C GLY A 529 -25.80 5.13 6.06
N LEU A 530 -26.18 3.85 6.05
CA LEU A 530 -27.02 3.23 7.10
C LEU A 530 -26.34 3.28 8.47
N LEU A 531 -25.05 2.97 8.54
CA LEU A 531 -24.25 3.07 9.78
C LEU A 531 -24.20 4.49 10.35
N ARG A 532 -24.28 5.52 9.49
CA ARG A 532 -24.33 6.92 9.91
C ARG A 532 -25.74 7.39 10.24
N ALA A 533 -26.76 6.86 9.57
CA ALA A 533 -28.16 7.20 9.81
C ALA A 533 -28.63 6.69 11.18
N GLY A 534 -28.24 5.49 11.60
CA GLY A 534 -28.57 4.95 12.93
C GLY A 534 -27.88 5.63 14.12
N ARG A 535 -27.12 6.71 13.87
CA ARG A 535 -26.47 7.54 14.90
C ARG A 535 -27.16 8.89 15.14
N ARG A 536 -28.13 9.24 14.29
CA ARG A 536 -29.03 10.38 14.49
C ARG A 536 -30.27 9.88 15.21
#